data_AF-A0A1R4HKW2-F1
#
_entry.id   AF-A0A1R4HKW2-F1
#
_cell.length_a   1.000
_cell.length_b   1.000
_cell.length_c   1.000
_cell.angle_alpha   90.00
_cell.angle_beta   90.00
_cell.angle_gamma   90.00
#
_symmetry.space_group_name_H-M   'P 1'
#
loop_
_entity.id
_entity.type
_entity.pdbx_description
1 polymer ?
#
loop_
_entity_poly.entity_id
_entity_poly.type
_entity_poly.pdbx_seq_one_letter_code
_entity_poly.pdbx_strand_id
1 'polypeptide(L)'
;MAGMSDPQFSPVPPAPEGPPTPGTAEVRRPGRALAITGMAVGLAALMTVAVAPLTSLGFAVGGAMLGIAAVIVGVLALVLRQPRVPAIAGLAGGALAVVLALVLGAVSVGSYLTSLGHTGANGPGANASPDPSLPGPSAPNPPEAGSLTWPQNHATGGVVFTGPERTVRPSDAPREGAAPSPLPARELGAPALIQVYQDYRCPYCAHFAQASGDTLEAVLDQEAAAVEIHALTFLDRVSAGSYYSSRAAGALACIADTHPAAAWDANTALLDPAFQPAEGGPGPDTPALVATIEDATGPLPETTRSCIAQESYVPFAAALTEWVFAHPVPHAKDPGLGVSGTPLVVVNGVPYPGDPADARAFRAFLAQQGVMLT
;
A
#
# COMPACT_ATOMS: atom_id res chain seq x y z
N MET A 1 37.25 -70.92 37.21
CA MET A 1 38.61 -70.41 36.94
C MET A 1 38.49 -69.58 35.67
N ALA A 2 38.81 -68.29 35.57
CA ALA A 2 39.34 -67.30 36.49
C ALA A 2 38.69 -65.95 36.12
N GLY A 3 38.29 -65.17 37.13
CA GLY A 3 37.73 -63.82 36.95
C GLY A 3 38.80 -62.83 36.54
N MET A 4 38.47 -62.01 35.56
CA MET A 4 39.33 -60.97 34.97
C MET A 4 39.27 -59.73 35.87
N SER A 5 40.41 -59.34 36.44
CA SER A 5 40.54 -58.22 37.36
C SER A 5 40.66 -56.90 36.59
N ASP A 6 39.75 -55.96 36.86
CA ASP A 6 39.84 -54.57 36.44
C ASP A 6 41.06 -53.87 37.09
N PRO A 7 41.77 -52.99 36.36
CA PRO A 7 42.84 -52.18 36.94
C PRO A 7 42.25 -51.04 37.79
N GLN A 8 42.62 -51.01 39.06
CA GLN A 8 42.24 -49.95 39.99
C GLN A 8 42.91 -48.61 39.65
N PHE A 9 42.09 -47.60 39.36
CA PHE A 9 42.48 -46.20 39.34
C PHE A 9 42.83 -45.73 40.76
N SER A 10 44.06 -45.23 40.94
CA SER A 10 44.42 -44.54 42.19
C SER A 10 43.79 -43.15 42.24
N PRO A 11 43.22 -42.71 43.38
CA PRO A 11 42.67 -41.38 43.52
C PRO A 11 43.80 -40.33 43.61
N VAL A 12 43.68 -39.28 42.81
CA VAL A 12 44.54 -38.10 42.84
C VAL A 12 44.28 -37.31 44.14
N PRO A 13 45.30 -36.89 44.88
CA PRO A 13 45.10 -36.11 46.10
C PRO A 13 44.56 -34.70 45.77
N PRO A 14 43.71 -34.11 46.64
CA PRO A 14 43.19 -32.77 46.42
C PRO A 14 44.32 -31.73 46.52
N ALA A 15 44.28 -30.74 45.62
CA ALA A 15 45.21 -29.62 45.60
C ALA A 15 45.07 -28.75 46.86
N PRO A 16 46.15 -28.11 47.34
CA PRO A 16 46.11 -27.29 48.54
C PRO A 16 45.23 -26.04 48.33
N GLU A 17 44.37 -25.76 49.30
CA GLU A 17 43.53 -24.55 49.32
C GLU A 17 44.43 -23.30 49.40
N GLY A 18 44.31 -22.43 48.40
CA GLY A 18 44.96 -21.12 48.40
C GLY A 18 44.36 -20.18 49.46
N PRO A 19 45.09 -19.12 49.83
CA PRO A 19 44.67 -18.22 50.92
C PRO A 19 43.33 -17.53 50.58
N PRO A 20 42.50 -17.24 51.60
CA PRO A 20 41.19 -16.63 51.39
C PRO A 20 41.36 -15.26 50.74
N THR A 21 40.75 -15.09 49.56
CA THR A 21 40.70 -13.80 48.87
C THR A 21 39.93 -12.78 49.71
N PRO A 22 40.45 -11.54 49.88
CA PRO A 22 39.73 -10.49 50.56
C PRO A 22 38.43 -10.20 49.82
N GLY A 23 37.30 -10.19 50.54
CA GLY A 23 35.99 -9.87 49.97
C GLY A 23 36.03 -8.55 49.21
N THR A 24 35.81 -8.60 47.91
CA THR A 24 35.60 -7.41 47.10
C THR A 24 34.26 -6.82 47.51
N ALA A 25 34.29 -5.75 48.29
CA ALA A 25 33.17 -4.83 48.36
C ALA A 25 32.82 -4.42 46.92
N GLU A 26 31.57 -4.63 46.49
CA GLU A 26 31.09 -4.15 45.21
C GLU A 26 31.27 -2.63 45.14
N VAL A 27 32.32 -2.19 44.45
CA VAL A 27 32.48 -0.80 44.09
C VAL A 27 31.38 -0.48 43.08
N ARG A 28 30.29 0.12 43.57
CA ARG A 28 29.18 0.64 42.76
C ARG A 28 29.74 1.69 41.80
N ARG A 29 30.10 1.29 40.57
CA ARG A 29 30.67 2.19 39.56
C ARG A 29 29.66 3.31 39.26
N PRO A 30 29.98 4.59 39.51
CA PRO A 30 29.11 5.68 39.12
C PRO A 30 29.22 5.84 37.59
N GLY A 31 28.08 5.99 36.92
CA GLY A 31 28.07 6.57 35.57
C GLY A 31 27.51 5.72 34.42
N ARG A 32 26.62 4.76 34.68
CA ARG A 32 25.82 4.10 33.60
C ARG A 32 24.31 4.31 33.71
N ALA A 33 23.81 4.71 34.89
CA ALA A 33 22.37 4.83 35.14
C ALA A 33 21.73 5.89 34.23
N LEU A 34 22.34 7.07 34.09
CA LEU A 34 21.81 8.18 33.29
C LEU A 34 21.62 7.83 31.81
N ALA A 35 22.62 7.18 31.18
CA ALA A 35 22.51 6.81 29.77
C ALA A 35 21.45 5.72 29.52
N ILE A 36 21.31 4.75 30.42
CA ILE A 36 20.29 3.69 30.32
C ILE A 36 18.89 4.28 30.55
N THR A 37 18.75 5.17 31.53
CA THR A 37 17.50 5.89 31.78
C THR A 37 17.10 6.75 30.58
N GLY A 38 18.04 7.47 29.95
CA GLY A 38 17.77 8.25 28.74
C GLY A 38 17.25 7.41 27.57
N MET A 39 17.83 6.23 27.36
CA MET A 39 17.37 5.29 26.33
C MET A 39 15.96 4.76 26.60
N ALA A 40 15.68 4.34 27.84
CA ALA A 40 14.36 3.83 28.24
C ALA A 40 13.26 4.90 28.12
N VAL A 41 13.56 6.15 28.53
CA VAL A 41 12.62 7.28 28.42
C VAL A 41 12.39 7.66 26.95
N GLY A 42 13.43 7.63 26.09
CA GLY A 42 13.28 7.88 24.66
C GLY A 42 12.39 6.85 23.95
N LEU A 43 12.53 5.56 24.30
CA LEU A 43 11.68 4.50 23.77
C LEU A 43 10.23 4.63 24.26
N ALA A 44 10.05 4.94 25.54
CA ALA A 44 8.71 5.16 26.12
C ALA A 44 8.02 6.38 25.49
N ALA A 45 8.76 7.45 25.19
CA ALA A 45 8.23 8.62 24.48
C ALA A 45 7.74 8.24 23.07
N LEU A 46 8.53 7.47 22.31
CA LEU A 46 8.15 7.00 20.98
C LEU A 46 6.88 6.12 21.00
N MET A 47 6.82 5.16 21.92
CA MET A 47 5.64 4.32 22.09
C MET A 47 4.40 5.14 22.47
N THR A 48 4.57 6.16 23.33
CA THR A 48 3.47 7.05 23.72
C THR A 48 2.95 7.88 22.54
N VAL A 49 3.83 8.40 21.68
CA VAL A 49 3.42 9.15 20.48
C VAL A 49 2.80 8.24 19.42
N ALA A 50 3.29 7.00 19.28
CA ALA A 50 2.79 6.05 18.28
C ALA A 50 1.32 5.64 18.52
N VAL A 51 0.86 5.62 19.78
CA VAL A 51 -0.52 5.25 20.15
C VAL A 51 -1.46 6.47 20.17
N ALA A 52 -0.93 7.69 20.04
CA ALA A 52 -1.72 8.92 20.08
C ALA A 52 -2.85 9.01 19.02
N PRO A 53 -2.67 8.53 17.76
CA PRO A 53 -3.75 8.53 16.76
C PRO A 53 -4.95 7.64 17.13
N LEU A 54 -4.77 6.67 18.02
CA LEU A 54 -5.78 5.66 18.38
C LEU A 54 -6.59 6.01 19.63
N THR A 55 -6.19 7.04 20.39
CA THR A 55 -6.68 7.26 21.76
C THR A 55 -7.16 8.68 22.00
N SER A 56 -6.26 9.66 22.08
CA SER A 56 -6.60 11.08 22.19
C SER A 56 -5.38 12.01 21.99
N LEU A 57 -5.65 13.28 21.66
CA LEU A 57 -4.64 14.34 21.52
C LEU A 57 -3.75 14.54 22.76
N GLY A 58 -4.21 14.16 23.96
CA GLY A 58 -3.43 14.27 25.19
C GLY A 58 -2.16 13.41 25.21
N PHE A 59 -2.16 12.27 24.50
CA PHE A 59 -1.00 11.39 24.42
C PHE A 59 0.11 11.94 23.52
N ALA A 60 -0.24 12.74 22.49
CA ALA A 60 0.77 13.42 21.67
C ALA A 60 1.55 14.46 22.48
N VAL A 61 0.86 15.22 23.33
CA VAL A 61 1.48 16.22 24.24
C VAL A 61 2.33 15.52 25.31
N GLY A 62 1.82 14.45 25.92
CA GLY A 62 2.58 13.65 26.89
C GLY A 62 3.84 13.03 26.30
N GLY A 63 3.74 12.47 25.08
CA GLY A 63 4.86 11.92 24.34
C GLY A 63 5.92 12.96 23.95
N ALA A 64 5.50 14.18 23.58
CA ALA A 64 6.42 15.28 23.30
C ALA A 64 7.22 15.71 24.55
N MET A 65 6.55 15.83 25.70
CA MET A 65 7.21 16.21 26.97
C MET A 65 8.23 15.14 27.43
N LEU A 66 7.89 13.86 27.29
CA LEU A 66 8.81 12.75 27.54
C LEU A 66 9.98 12.73 26.54
N GLY A 67 9.73 13.04 25.28
CA GLY A 67 10.76 13.15 24.24
C GLY A 67 11.77 14.26 24.54
N ILE A 68 11.32 15.43 24.99
CA ILE A 68 12.18 16.55 25.43
C ILE A 68 13.04 16.13 26.62
N ALA A 69 12.45 15.46 27.62
CA ALA A 69 13.19 14.94 28.78
C ALA A 69 14.27 13.92 28.36
N ALA A 70 13.98 13.04 27.40
CA ALA A 70 14.95 12.07 26.87
C ALA A 70 16.13 12.74 26.15
N VAL A 71 15.87 13.80 25.36
CA VAL A 71 16.92 14.60 24.70
C VAL A 71 17.83 15.26 25.73
N ILE A 72 17.26 15.88 26.77
CA ILE A 72 18.03 16.55 27.84
C ILE A 72 18.93 15.53 28.56
N VAL A 73 18.40 14.35 28.92
CA VAL A 73 19.16 13.30 29.59
C VAL A 73 20.25 12.72 28.68
N GLY A 74 19.96 12.53 27.38
CA GLY A 74 20.94 12.08 26.38
C GLY A 74 22.10 13.05 26.19
N VAL A 75 21.82 14.36 26.09
CA VAL A 75 22.84 15.41 26.00
C VAL A 75 23.67 15.46 27.28
N LEU A 76 23.05 15.40 28.46
CA LEU A 76 23.77 15.39 29.74
C LEU A 76 24.69 14.16 29.87
N ALA A 77 24.23 12.99 29.43
CA ALA A 77 25.05 11.77 29.42
C ALA A 77 26.27 11.90 28.49
N LEU A 78 26.13 12.56 27.33
CA LEU A 78 27.25 12.82 26.42
C LEU A 78 28.26 13.80 27.02
N VAL A 79 27.80 14.88 27.66
CA VAL A 79 28.67 15.87 28.32
C VAL A 79 29.44 15.24 29.49
N LEU A 80 28.80 14.33 30.24
CA LEU A 80 29.41 13.58 31.34
C LEU A 80 30.31 12.41 30.87
N ARG A 81 30.62 12.32 29.57
CA ARG A 81 31.46 11.27 28.95
C ARG A 81 30.98 9.84 29.26
N GLN A 82 29.67 9.64 29.39
CA GLN A 82 29.07 8.30 29.54
C GLN A 82 29.11 7.52 28.20
N PRO A 83 28.78 6.21 28.17
CA PRO A 83 28.91 5.41 26.97
C PRO A 83 28.06 5.99 25.82
N ARG A 84 28.70 6.18 24.66
CA ARG A 84 28.13 6.93 23.53
C ARG A 84 26.88 6.28 22.94
N VAL A 85 26.85 4.94 22.84
CA VAL A 85 25.76 4.20 22.19
C VAL A 85 24.38 4.44 22.85
N PRO A 86 24.19 4.21 24.17
CA PRO A 86 22.89 4.45 24.81
C PRO A 86 22.52 5.94 24.87
N ALA A 87 23.49 6.83 24.98
CA ALA A 87 23.24 8.27 25.02
C ALA A 87 22.76 8.81 23.66
N ILE A 88 23.35 8.33 22.55
CA ILE A 88 22.91 8.65 21.19
C ILE A 88 21.53 8.04 20.90
N ALA A 89 21.28 6.82 21.34
CA ALA A 89 19.98 6.16 21.16
C ALA A 89 18.84 6.92 21.88
N GLY A 90 19.06 7.37 23.13
CA GLY A 90 18.10 8.19 23.86
C GLY A 90 17.84 9.55 23.21
N LEU A 91 18.88 10.21 22.69
CA LEU A 91 18.77 11.49 22.00
C LEU A 91 18.01 11.34 20.67
N ALA A 92 18.35 10.35 19.86
CA ALA A 92 17.68 10.09 18.58
C ALA A 92 16.21 9.69 18.77
N GLY A 93 15.93 8.83 19.76
CA GLY A 93 14.56 8.44 20.08
C GLY A 93 13.71 9.59 20.61
N GLY A 94 14.27 10.42 21.51
CA GLY A 94 13.59 11.61 22.02
C GLY A 94 13.32 12.66 20.94
N ALA A 95 14.28 12.93 20.06
CA ALA A 95 14.11 13.88 18.96
C ALA A 95 13.05 13.42 17.96
N LEU A 96 13.06 12.13 17.60
CA LEU A 96 12.06 11.54 16.71
C LEU A 96 10.64 11.60 17.31
N ALA A 97 10.49 11.35 18.62
CA ALA A 97 9.21 11.47 19.31
C ALA A 97 8.65 12.90 19.28
N VAL A 98 9.51 13.92 19.46
CA VAL A 98 9.10 15.33 19.39
C VAL A 98 8.66 15.72 17.99
N VAL A 99 9.42 15.32 16.96
CA VAL A 99 9.05 15.59 15.55
C VAL A 99 7.71 14.94 15.20
N LEU A 100 7.53 13.67 15.57
CA LEU A 100 6.30 12.94 15.29
C LEU A 100 5.09 13.57 16.00
N ALA A 101 5.25 14.02 17.25
CA ALA A 101 4.20 14.72 17.98
C ALA A 101 3.83 16.08 17.35
N LEU A 102 4.81 16.83 16.84
CA LEU A 102 4.57 18.10 16.14
C LEU A 102 3.84 17.91 14.81
N VAL A 103 4.20 16.87 14.04
CA VAL A 103 3.52 16.54 12.77
C VAL A 103 2.07 16.15 13.03
N LEU A 104 1.81 15.29 14.02
CA LEU A 104 0.45 14.91 14.43
C LEU A 104 -0.36 16.12 14.94
N GLY A 105 0.29 17.04 15.66
CA GLY A 105 -0.34 18.29 16.11
C GLY A 105 -0.72 19.22 14.95
N ALA A 106 0.17 19.40 13.97
CA ALA A 106 -0.09 20.25 12.81
C ALA A 106 -1.24 19.74 11.92
N VAL A 107 -1.34 18.42 11.73
CA VAL A 107 -2.45 17.78 11.01
C VAL A 107 -3.79 18.00 11.73
N SER A 108 -3.78 17.99 13.06
CA SER A 108 -4.99 18.21 13.88
C SER A 108 -5.44 19.67 13.92
N VAL A 109 -4.50 20.62 13.89
CA VAL A 109 -4.82 22.06 13.82
C VAL A 109 -5.30 22.45 12.42
N GLY A 110 -4.71 21.86 11.37
CA GLY A 110 -5.15 22.07 9.99
C GLY A 110 -6.61 21.68 9.75
N SER A 111 -7.02 20.51 10.25
CA SER A 111 -8.40 20.03 10.15
C SER A 111 -9.40 20.84 11.00
N TYR A 112 -8.95 21.42 12.12
CA TYR A 112 -9.78 22.30 12.95
C TYR A 112 -9.94 23.71 12.33
N LEU A 113 -8.89 24.27 11.72
CA LEU A 113 -8.95 25.57 11.05
C LEU A 113 -9.81 25.53 9.77
N THR A 114 -9.84 24.41 9.05
CA THR A 114 -10.79 24.21 7.94
C THR A 114 -12.25 24.16 8.40
N SER A 115 -12.52 23.72 9.64
CA SER A 115 -13.86 23.74 10.24
C SER A 115 -14.31 25.16 10.65
N LEU A 116 -13.38 25.99 11.13
CA LEU A 116 -13.64 27.40 11.46
C LEU A 116 -13.79 28.30 10.22
N GLY A 117 -13.25 27.89 9.07
CA GLY A 117 -13.42 28.60 7.79
C GLY A 117 -14.83 28.51 7.19
N HIS A 118 -15.65 27.55 7.63
CA HIS A 118 -17.02 27.33 7.10
C HIS A 118 -18.13 28.03 7.90
N THR A 119 -17.81 28.73 8.99
CA THR A 119 -18.80 29.44 9.83
C THR A 119 -18.77 30.97 9.68
N GLY A 120 -17.93 31.51 8.80
CA GLY A 120 -17.66 32.95 8.69
C GLY A 120 -18.50 33.77 7.70
N ALA A 121 -19.46 33.18 6.98
CA ALA A 121 -20.20 33.89 5.93
C ALA A 121 -21.72 33.91 6.17
N ASN A 122 -22.17 34.44 7.32
CA ASN A 122 -23.56 34.88 7.50
C ASN A 122 -23.57 36.21 8.27
N GLY A 123 -23.61 37.32 7.52
CA GLY A 123 -23.86 38.65 8.07
C GLY A 123 -25.33 38.83 8.50
N PRO A 124 -25.63 39.73 9.45
CA PRO A 124 -26.97 39.85 10.02
C PRO A 124 -27.87 40.72 9.13
N GLY A 125 -28.84 40.10 8.47
CA GLY A 125 -29.94 40.83 7.84
C GLY A 125 -30.69 40.04 6.79
N ALA A 126 -31.68 39.24 7.21
CA ALA A 126 -32.85 38.91 6.39
C ALA A 126 -33.85 38.04 7.18
N ASN A 127 -34.50 38.60 8.21
CA ASN A 127 -35.80 38.07 8.64
C ASN A 127 -36.86 38.75 7.76
N ALA A 128 -37.08 38.19 6.57
CA ALA A 128 -38.25 38.47 5.75
C ALA A 128 -38.74 37.16 5.14
N SER A 129 -39.93 36.73 5.53
CA SER A 129 -40.61 35.58 4.93
C SER A 129 -40.84 35.83 3.43
N PRO A 130 -40.60 34.85 2.53
CA PRO A 130 -40.80 35.09 1.10
C PRO A 130 -42.28 35.01 0.70
N ASP A 131 -42.68 35.98 -0.12
CA ASP A 131 -43.93 36.03 -0.89
C ASP A 131 -43.92 34.93 -1.99
N PRO A 132 -44.95 34.06 -2.12
CA PRO A 132 -44.94 32.92 -3.05
C PRO A 132 -45.06 33.28 -4.55
N SER A 133 -45.06 34.56 -4.92
CA SER A 133 -45.64 35.01 -6.20
C SER A 133 -44.65 35.45 -7.29
N LEU A 134 -43.32 35.31 -7.10
CA LEU A 134 -42.34 35.77 -8.09
C LEU A 134 -41.36 34.66 -8.53
N PRO A 135 -41.14 34.44 -9.84
CA PRO A 135 -40.11 33.53 -10.31
C PRO A 135 -38.73 34.20 -10.21
N GLY A 136 -37.86 33.65 -9.36
CA GLY A 136 -36.46 34.08 -9.23
C GLY A 136 -35.57 33.52 -10.35
N PRO A 137 -34.42 34.17 -10.65
CA PRO A 137 -33.48 33.68 -11.65
C PRO A 137 -32.90 32.34 -11.22
N SER A 138 -33.00 31.33 -12.08
CA SER A 138 -32.41 30.01 -11.87
C SER A 138 -30.90 30.15 -11.71
N ALA A 139 -30.40 29.90 -10.49
CA ALA A 139 -28.99 29.60 -10.30
C ALA A 139 -28.67 28.33 -11.11
N PRO A 140 -27.51 28.25 -11.80
CA PRO A 140 -27.09 26.99 -12.38
C PRO A 140 -26.96 25.97 -11.25
N ASN A 141 -27.58 24.80 -11.42
CA ASN A 141 -27.47 23.72 -10.47
C ASN A 141 -25.98 23.41 -10.24
N PRO A 142 -25.56 23.08 -8.99
CA PRO A 142 -24.27 22.45 -8.79
C PRO A 142 -24.19 21.19 -9.67
N PRO A 143 -23.01 20.81 -10.22
CA PRO A 143 -22.90 19.60 -11.01
C PRO A 143 -23.46 18.44 -10.18
N GLU A 144 -24.47 17.77 -10.72
CA GLU A 144 -24.98 16.53 -10.13
C GLU A 144 -23.78 15.60 -9.92
N ALA A 145 -23.66 15.01 -8.73
CA ALA A 145 -22.70 13.94 -8.52
C ALA A 145 -22.99 12.88 -9.59
N GLY A 146 -22.14 12.81 -10.61
CA GLY A 146 -22.38 11.98 -11.78
C GLY A 146 -22.63 10.55 -11.36
N SER A 147 -23.66 9.92 -11.92
CA SER A 147 -23.95 8.51 -11.70
C SER A 147 -22.72 7.68 -12.06
N LEU A 148 -22.16 6.97 -11.08
CA LEU A 148 -21.01 6.12 -11.30
C LEU A 148 -21.41 4.96 -12.21
N THR A 149 -20.95 5.00 -13.46
CA THR A 149 -21.22 3.94 -14.45
C THR A 149 -20.12 2.90 -14.38
N TRP A 150 -20.49 1.65 -14.09
CA TRP A 150 -19.55 0.54 -14.14
C TRP A 150 -19.44 -0.04 -15.55
N PRO A 151 -18.23 -0.46 -15.98
CA PRO A 151 -18.05 -1.25 -17.20
C PRO A 151 -18.55 -2.70 -17.01
N GLN A 152 -18.92 -3.37 -18.11
CA GLN A 152 -19.02 -4.82 -18.09
C GLN A 152 -17.64 -5.44 -17.77
N ASN A 153 -17.64 -6.71 -17.39
CA ASN A 153 -16.42 -7.49 -17.14
C ASN A 153 -15.55 -6.96 -15.98
N HIS A 154 -16.11 -6.13 -15.10
CA HIS A 154 -15.47 -5.62 -13.88
C HIS A 154 -16.29 -5.88 -12.62
N ALA A 155 -17.19 -6.88 -12.60
CA ALA A 155 -18.02 -7.11 -11.42
C ALA A 155 -17.22 -7.39 -10.13
N THR A 156 -15.99 -7.90 -10.25
CA THR A 156 -15.07 -8.14 -9.11
C THR A 156 -14.28 -6.90 -8.69
N GLY A 157 -14.34 -5.81 -9.48
CA GLY A 157 -13.47 -4.64 -9.34
C GLY A 157 -12.16 -4.76 -10.13
N GLY A 158 -11.94 -5.85 -10.86
CA GLY A 158 -10.80 -6.04 -11.75
C GLY A 158 -11.21 -6.73 -13.04
N VAL A 159 -10.30 -6.77 -14.01
CA VAL A 159 -10.45 -7.57 -15.23
C VAL A 159 -9.88 -8.95 -14.97
N VAL A 160 -10.73 -9.98 -15.03
CA VAL A 160 -10.33 -11.37 -14.76
C VAL A 160 -10.04 -12.08 -16.08
N PHE A 161 -8.83 -12.61 -16.20
CA PHE A 161 -8.34 -13.39 -17.34
C PHE A 161 -8.26 -14.88 -16.97
N THR A 162 -8.70 -15.74 -17.90
CA THR A 162 -8.63 -17.20 -17.76
C THR A 162 -8.25 -17.88 -19.07
N GLY A 163 -7.56 -19.02 -18.97
CA GLY A 163 -7.32 -19.90 -20.11
C GLY A 163 -6.24 -19.40 -21.07
N PRO A 164 -5.84 -20.25 -22.03
CA PRO A 164 -4.72 -19.98 -22.94
C PRO A 164 -4.99 -18.83 -23.93
N GLU A 165 -6.25 -18.48 -24.17
CA GLU A 165 -6.59 -17.33 -25.02
C GLU A 165 -6.57 -16.00 -24.23
N ARG A 166 -6.18 -16.04 -22.94
CA ARG A 166 -6.28 -14.90 -22.00
C ARG A 166 -7.68 -14.28 -22.05
N THR A 167 -8.71 -15.11 -22.05
CA THR A 167 -10.09 -14.67 -22.21
C THR A 167 -10.54 -13.88 -20.99
N VAL A 168 -11.06 -12.68 -21.22
CA VAL A 168 -11.73 -11.90 -20.17
C VAL A 168 -13.01 -12.60 -19.75
N ARG A 169 -13.14 -12.91 -18.46
CA ARG A 169 -14.34 -13.53 -17.90
C ARG A 169 -15.53 -12.58 -18.02
N PRO A 170 -16.63 -12.98 -18.68
CA PRO A 170 -17.81 -12.13 -18.80
C PRO A 170 -18.46 -11.82 -17.44
N SER A 171 -18.92 -10.58 -17.27
CA SER A 171 -19.82 -10.21 -16.19
C SER A 171 -20.69 -9.02 -16.57
N ASP A 172 -21.93 -9.01 -16.10
CA ASP A 172 -22.77 -7.81 -16.20
C ASP A 172 -22.10 -6.63 -15.48
N ALA A 173 -22.31 -5.42 -16.01
CA ALA A 173 -21.93 -4.20 -15.32
C ALA A 173 -22.69 -4.11 -13.98
N PRO A 174 -21.99 -3.89 -12.85
CA PRO A 174 -22.64 -3.61 -11.58
C PRO A 174 -23.64 -2.45 -11.69
N ARG A 175 -24.72 -2.54 -10.89
CA ARG A 175 -25.71 -1.46 -10.80
C ARG A 175 -25.06 -0.22 -10.20
N GLU A 176 -25.62 0.94 -10.51
CA GLU A 176 -25.20 2.19 -9.89
C GLU A 176 -25.21 2.08 -8.35
N GLY A 177 -24.14 2.57 -7.71
CA GLY A 177 -23.96 2.49 -6.26
C GLY A 177 -23.61 1.10 -5.72
N ALA A 178 -23.46 0.08 -6.57
CA ALA A 178 -22.95 -1.22 -6.13
C ALA A 178 -21.45 -1.15 -5.82
N ALA A 179 -21.04 -1.92 -4.81
CA ALA A 179 -19.63 -2.23 -4.55
C ALA A 179 -19.17 -3.38 -5.46
N PRO A 180 -17.85 -3.52 -5.69
CA PRO A 180 -17.32 -4.73 -6.31
C PRO A 180 -17.74 -5.99 -5.53
N SER A 181 -17.90 -7.07 -6.27
CA SER A 181 -18.23 -8.41 -5.78
C SER A 181 -17.10 -9.39 -6.12
N PRO A 182 -16.01 -9.40 -5.34
CA PRO A 182 -14.86 -10.27 -5.59
C PRO A 182 -15.23 -11.76 -5.60
N LEU A 183 -14.52 -12.55 -6.41
CA LEU A 183 -14.76 -13.99 -6.54
C LEU A 183 -13.50 -14.79 -6.17
N PRO A 184 -13.63 -15.86 -5.38
CA PRO A 184 -12.53 -16.78 -5.14
C PRO A 184 -12.24 -17.63 -6.39
N ALA A 185 -11.02 -18.17 -6.49
CA ALA A 185 -10.57 -19.02 -7.61
C ALA A 185 -11.59 -20.09 -8.05
N ARG A 186 -12.22 -20.78 -7.09
CA ARG A 186 -13.21 -21.83 -7.35
C ARG A 186 -14.43 -21.34 -8.16
N GLU A 187 -14.86 -20.09 -7.96
CA GLU A 187 -16.02 -19.47 -8.63
C GLU A 187 -15.63 -18.88 -9.98
N LEU A 188 -14.32 -18.72 -10.21
CA LEU A 188 -13.73 -18.40 -11.51
C LEU A 188 -13.46 -19.65 -12.35
N GLY A 189 -13.68 -20.85 -11.82
CA GLY A 189 -13.35 -22.11 -12.49
C GLY A 189 -11.85 -22.38 -12.59
N ALA A 190 -11.03 -21.71 -11.77
CA ALA A 190 -9.58 -21.83 -11.79
C ALA A 190 -9.03 -22.50 -10.51
N PRO A 191 -7.88 -23.21 -10.59
CA PRO A 191 -7.26 -23.84 -9.41
C PRO A 191 -6.74 -22.83 -8.38
N ALA A 192 -6.33 -21.66 -8.85
CA ALA A 192 -5.76 -20.58 -8.07
C ALA A 192 -6.19 -19.21 -8.61
N LEU A 193 -5.98 -18.18 -7.81
CA LEU A 193 -6.21 -16.77 -8.19
C LEU A 193 -4.94 -15.96 -7.91
N ILE A 194 -4.52 -15.20 -8.92
CA ILE A 194 -3.48 -14.18 -8.83
C ILE A 194 -4.16 -12.82 -8.99
N GLN A 195 -4.20 -12.01 -7.93
CA GLN A 195 -4.66 -10.62 -8.00
C GLN A 195 -3.46 -9.69 -8.18
N VAL A 196 -3.51 -8.79 -9.14
CA VAL A 196 -2.47 -7.79 -9.42
C VAL A 196 -3.09 -6.40 -9.31
N TYR A 197 -2.71 -5.66 -8.28
CA TYR A 197 -3.06 -4.25 -8.10
C TYR A 197 -1.94 -3.39 -8.64
N GLN A 198 -2.23 -2.60 -9.67
CA GLN A 198 -1.20 -1.86 -10.39
C GLN A 198 -1.68 -0.48 -10.84
N ASP A 199 -0.72 0.38 -11.11
CA ASP A 199 -0.95 1.72 -11.65
C ASP A 199 -0.07 1.87 -12.90
N TYR A 200 -0.66 2.32 -14.02
CA TYR A 200 0.03 2.42 -15.30
C TYR A 200 1.14 3.47 -15.35
N ARG A 201 1.28 4.34 -14.36
CA ARG A 201 2.42 5.23 -14.19
C ARG A 201 3.53 4.65 -13.30
N CYS A 202 3.23 3.63 -12.51
CA CYS A 202 4.15 3.12 -11.51
C CYS A 202 5.32 2.36 -12.18
N PRO A 203 6.58 2.80 -12.01
CA PRO A 203 7.74 2.13 -12.61
C PRO A 203 7.90 0.69 -12.12
N TYR A 204 7.58 0.42 -10.86
CA TYR A 204 7.64 -0.95 -10.31
C TYR A 204 6.57 -1.86 -10.91
N CYS A 205 5.42 -1.32 -11.35
CA CYS A 205 4.41 -2.11 -12.05
C CYS A 205 4.94 -2.52 -13.43
N ALA A 206 5.61 -1.60 -14.14
CA ALA A 206 6.27 -1.91 -15.41
C ALA A 206 7.41 -2.93 -15.23
N HIS A 207 8.22 -2.81 -14.18
CA HIS A 207 9.24 -3.80 -13.85
C HIS A 207 8.65 -5.20 -13.62
N PHE A 208 7.53 -5.27 -12.87
CA PHE A 208 6.83 -6.53 -12.66
C PHE A 208 6.27 -7.12 -13.95
N ALA A 209 5.61 -6.30 -14.77
CA ALA A 209 5.06 -6.72 -16.05
C ALA A 209 6.17 -7.26 -16.98
N GLN A 210 7.31 -6.56 -17.08
CA GLN A 210 8.44 -7.03 -17.89
C GLN A 210 9.08 -8.30 -17.35
N ALA A 211 9.27 -8.41 -16.03
CA ALA A 211 9.94 -9.56 -15.43
C ALA A 211 9.04 -10.81 -15.42
N SER A 212 7.76 -10.62 -15.10
CA SER A 212 6.83 -11.71 -14.77
C SER A 212 5.68 -11.88 -15.77
N GLY A 213 5.58 -11.06 -16.82
CA GLY A 213 4.55 -11.17 -17.86
C GLY A 213 4.49 -12.57 -18.47
N ASP A 214 5.62 -13.07 -18.99
CA ASP A 214 5.74 -14.44 -19.52
C ASP A 214 5.33 -15.53 -18.50
N THR A 215 5.56 -15.26 -17.20
CA THR A 215 5.15 -16.20 -16.15
C THR A 215 3.63 -16.19 -15.94
N LEU A 216 3.00 -15.01 -15.97
CA LEU A 216 1.53 -14.89 -15.89
C LEU A 216 0.86 -15.49 -17.13
N GLU A 217 1.47 -15.30 -18.30
CA GLU A 217 1.03 -15.95 -19.53
C GLU A 217 1.13 -17.47 -19.45
N ALA A 218 2.25 -18.01 -18.97
CA ALA A 218 2.39 -19.44 -18.75
C ALA A 218 1.37 -19.98 -17.73
N VAL A 219 1.00 -19.19 -16.72
CA VAL A 219 -0.08 -19.54 -15.77
C VAL A 219 -1.42 -19.66 -16.48
N LEU A 220 -1.73 -18.74 -17.39
CA LEU A 220 -2.98 -18.75 -18.17
C LEU A 220 -2.97 -19.88 -19.20
N ASP A 221 -1.85 -20.08 -19.91
CA ASP A 221 -1.66 -21.12 -20.92
C ASP A 221 -1.82 -22.54 -20.35
N GLN A 222 -1.36 -22.75 -19.12
CA GLN A 222 -1.47 -24.03 -18.41
C GLN A 222 -2.75 -24.13 -17.56
N GLU A 223 -3.63 -23.13 -17.63
CA GLU A 223 -4.85 -23.04 -16.82
C GLU A 223 -4.59 -23.19 -15.31
N ALA A 224 -3.40 -22.81 -14.85
CA ALA A 224 -2.93 -23.04 -13.49
C ALA A 224 -3.53 -22.04 -12.49
N ALA A 225 -3.92 -20.85 -12.96
CA ALA A 225 -4.65 -19.85 -12.17
C ALA A 225 -5.46 -18.91 -13.08
N ALA A 226 -6.46 -18.26 -12.50
CA ALA A 226 -7.00 -17.02 -13.06
C ALA A 226 -6.08 -15.85 -12.66
N VAL A 227 -5.95 -14.86 -13.54
CA VAL A 227 -5.22 -13.61 -13.27
C VAL A 227 -6.22 -12.48 -13.26
N GLU A 228 -6.32 -11.75 -12.15
CA GLU A 228 -7.20 -10.60 -11.99
C GLU A 228 -6.37 -9.32 -11.90
N ILE A 229 -6.63 -8.40 -12.82
CA ILE A 229 -5.95 -7.10 -12.89
C ILE A 229 -6.85 -6.02 -12.32
N HIS A 230 -6.40 -5.36 -11.25
CA HIS A 230 -6.99 -4.14 -10.72
C HIS A 230 -6.15 -2.94 -11.14
N ALA A 231 -6.65 -2.20 -12.14
CA ALA A 231 -6.03 -0.95 -12.58
C ALA A 231 -6.44 0.20 -11.66
N LEU A 232 -5.46 0.77 -10.96
CA LEU A 232 -5.63 1.81 -9.95
C LEU A 232 -5.12 3.17 -10.43
N THR A 233 -5.51 4.22 -9.71
CA THR A 233 -5.21 5.63 -10.01
C THR A 233 -4.28 6.28 -8.97
N PHE A 234 -3.49 5.45 -8.28
CA PHE A 234 -2.60 5.79 -7.16
C PHE A 234 -1.74 7.05 -7.41
N LEU A 235 -1.24 7.22 -8.64
CA LEU A 235 -0.26 8.24 -9.03
C LEU A 235 -0.85 9.43 -9.80
N ASP A 236 -2.17 9.60 -9.83
CA ASP A 236 -2.78 10.79 -10.43
C ASP A 236 -2.33 12.09 -9.76
N ARG A 237 -2.13 12.07 -8.44
CA ARG A 237 -1.65 13.23 -7.66
C ARG A 237 -0.27 13.73 -8.10
N VAL A 238 0.52 12.89 -8.76
CA VAL A 238 1.85 13.23 -9.30
C VAL A 238 1.87 13.28 -10.84
N SER A 239 0.70 13.42 -11.48
CA SER A 239 0.56 13.44 -12.95
C SER A 239 0.52 14.85 -13.56
N ALA A 240 0.96 15.89 -12.85
CA ALA A 240 0.97 17.28 -13.32
C ALA A 240 -0.38 17.77 -13.93
N GLY A 241 -1.50 17.33 -13.35
CA GLY A 241 -2.85 17.68 -13.82
C GLY A 241 -3.35 16.88 -15.02
N SER A 242 -2.56 15.95 -15.56
CA SER A 242 -2.94 15.08 -16.69
C SER A 242 -3.69 13.80 -16.30
N TYR A 243 -3.76 13.48 -15.00
CA TYR A 243 -4.48 12.31 -14.43
C TYR A 243 -4.30 11.03 -15.27
N TYR A 244 -3.04 10.77 -15.66
CA TYR A 244 -2.71 9.71 -16.60
C TYR A 244 -3.07 8.31 -16.08
N SER A 245 -2.89 8.06 -14.78
CA SER A 245 -3.22 6.75 -14.19
C SER A 245 -4.72 6.47 -14.33
N SER A 246 -5.57 7.47 -14.06
CA SER A 246 -7.01 7.40 -14.34
C SER A 246 -7.34 7.16 -15.80
N ARG A 247 -6.74 7.91 -16.75
CA ARG A 247 -7.03 7.74 -18.18
C ARG A 247 -6.63 6.36 -18.69
N ALA A 248 -5.46 5.86 -18.30
CA ALA A 248 -5.00 4.53 -18.68
C ALA A 248 -5.85 3.42 -18.03
N ALA A 249 -6.23 3.55 -16.76
CA ALA A 249 -7.14 2.62 -16.09
C ALA A 249 -8.53 2.62 -16.73
N GLY A 250 -9.09 3.80 -17.03
CA GLY A 250 -10.34 3.95 -17.78
C GLY A 250 -10.26 3.39 -19.20
N ALA A 251 -9.10 3.48 -19.86
CA ALA A 251 -8.90 2.89 -21.19
C ALA A 251 -8.90 1.35 -21.15
N LEU A 252 -8.22 0.72 -20.18
CA LEU A 252 -8.35 -0.72 -19.97
C LEU A 252 -9.81 -1.10 -19.71
N ALA A 253 -10.54 -0.31 -18.92
CA ALA A 253 -11.94 -0.56 -18.65
C ALA A 253 -12.81 -0.51 -19.93
N CYS A 254 -12.61 0.50 -20.78
CA CYS A 254 -13.28 0.60 -22.09
C CYS A 254 -13.00 -0.61 -22.98
N ILE A 255 -11.77 -1.11 -22.99
CA ILE A 255 -11.36 -2.26 -23.82
C ILE A 255 -11.98 -3.54 -23.26
N ALA A 256 -11.86 -3.80 -21.96
CA ALA A 256 -12.47 -4.97 -21.36
C ALA A 256 -14.01 -4.98 -21.50
N ASP A 257 -14.66 -3.82 -21.52
CA ASP A 257 -16.11 -3.68 -21.75
C ASP A 257 -16.49 -3.95 -23.23
N THR A 258 -15.82 -3.29 -24.18
CA THR A 258 -16.29 -3.22 -25.58
C THR A 258 -15.49 -4.05 -26.57
N HIS A 259 -14.26 -4.44 -26.22
CA HIS A 259 -13.36 -5.23 -27.04
C HIS A 259 -12.46 -6.16 -26.18
N PRO A 260 -13.05 -7.07 -25.37
CA PRO A 260 -12.35 -7.80 -24.32
C PRO A 260 -11.14 -8.63 -24.79
N ALA A 261 -11.14 -9.11 -26.03
CA ALA A 261 -10.04 -9.88 -26.59
C ALA A 261 -8.71 -9.09 -26.65
N ALA A 262 -8.76 -7.77 -26.67
CA ALA A 262 -7.58 -6.90 -26.68
C ALA A 262 -7.08 -6.51 -25.28
N ALA A 263 -7.79 -6.87 -24.21
CA ALA A 263 -7.53 -6.34 -22.88
C ALA A 263 -6.17 -6.77 -22.30
N TRP A 264 -5.72 -8.00 -22.57
CA TRP A 264 -4.41 -8.49 -22.10
C TRP A 264 -3.27 -7.72 -22.75
N ASP A 265 -3.28 -7.64 -24.08
CA ASP A 265 -2.24 -6.96 -24.86
C ASP A 265 -2.25 -5.45 -24.59
N ALA A 266 -3.44 -4.84 -24.42
CA ALA A 266 -3.56 -3.45 -24.01
C ALA A 266 -2.96 -3.21 -22.62
N ASN A 267 -3.25 -4.07 -21.64
CA ASN A 267 -2.64 -3.99 -20.32
C ASN A 267 -1.10 -4.04 -20.39
N THR A 268 -0.57 -4.96 -21.18
CA THR A 268 0.87 -5.11 -21.38
C THR A 268 1.48 -3.87 -22.05
N ALA A 269 0.85 -3.34 -23.11
CA ALA A 269 1.31 -2.15 -23.81
C ALA A 269 1.34 -0.90 -22.92
N LEU A 270 0.33 -0.74 -22.06
CA LEU A 270 0.25 0.40 -21.13
C LEU A 270 1.32 0.36 -20.02
N LEU A 271 1.92 -0.80 -19.77
CA LEU A 271 3.02 -1.01 -18.84
C LEU A 271 4.38 -1.09 -19.52
N ASP A 272 4.45 -0.89 -20.84
CA ASP A 272 5.73 -0.80 -21.54
C ASP A 272 6.50 0.45 -21.03
N PRO A 273 7.72 0.30 -20.47
CA PRO A 273 8.55 1.43 -20.07
C PRO A 273 8.87 2.43 -21.19
N ALA A 274 8.78 2.04 -22.45
CA ALA A 274 8.94 2.94 -23.59
C ALA A 274 7.76 3.92 -23.73
N PHE A 275 6.57 3.54 -23.26
CA PHE A 275 5.37 4.37 -23.29
C PHE A 275 5.07 5.04 -21.94
N GLN A 276 5.41 4.36 -20.83
CA GLN A 276 5.10 4.82 -19.49
C GLN A 276 5.75 6.19 -19.19
N PRO A 277 4.99 7.22 -18.78
CA PRO A 277 5.55 8.52 -18.44
C PRO A 277 6.32 8.49 -17.13
N ALA A 278 7.36 9.31 -17.04
CA ALA A 278 8.04 9.59 -15.79
C ALA A 278 7.09 10.17 -14.73
N GLU A 279 7.29 9.80 -13.47
CA GLU A 279 6.57 10.40 -12.34
C GLU A 279 6.85 11.91 -12.24
N GLY A 280 5.84 12.69 -11.84
CA GLY A 280 5.96 14.14 -11.65
C GLY A 280 5.78 14.98 -12.92
N GLY A 281 5.68 14.35 -14.10
CA GLY A 281 5.41 15.03 -15.38
C GLY A 281 4.01 14.75 -15.95
N PRO A 282 3.58 15.48 -17.00
CA PRO A 282 2.38 15.10 -17.74
C PRO A 282 2.57 13.72 -18.40
N GLY A 283 1.49 12.95 -18.50
CA GLY A 283 1.50 11.71 -19.28
C GLY A 283 1.12 11.96 -20.75
N PRO A 284 1.27 10.94 -21.63
CA PRO A 284 0.74 10.96 -22.99
C PRO A 284 -0.73 11.39 -23.02
N ASP A 285 -1.13 12.10 -24.07
CA ASP A 285 -2.53 12.47 -24.29
C ASP A 285 -3.36 11.26 -24.75
N THR A 286 -4.68 11.46 -24.83
CA THR A 286 -5.61 10.37 -25.18
C THR A 286 -5.39 9.82 -26.60
N PRO A 287 -5.08 10.63 -27.64
CA PRO A 287 -4.67 10.10 -28.94
C PRO A 287 -3.42 9.21 -28.88
N ALA A 288 -2.36 9.60 -28.16
CA ALA A 288 -1.17 8.78 -28.01
C ALA A 288 -1.45 7.47 -27.24
N LEU A 289 -2.36 7.52 -26.25
CA LEU A 289 -2.84 6.35 -25.52
C LEU A 289 -3.52 5.35 -26.47
N VAL A 290 -4.47 5.81 -27.28
CA VAL A 290 -5.16 4.97 -28.27
C VAL A 290 -4.18 4.38 -29.28
N ALA A 291 -3.27 5.19 -29.82
CA ALA A 291 -2.28 4.73 -30.79
C ALA A 291 -1.40 3.61 -30.23
N THR A 292 -0.91 3.76 -28.99
CA THR A 292 -0.07 2.74 -28.34
C THR A 292 -0.83 1.42 -28.13
N ILE A 293 -2.10 1.50 -27.76
CA ILE A 293 -2.95 0.31 -27.62
C ILE A 293 -3.16 -0.35 -28.99
N GLU A 294 -3.44 0.43 -30.04
CA GLU A 294 -3.66 -0.09 -31.39
C GLU A 294 -2.39 -0.70 -32.00
N ASP A 295 -1.20 -0.18 -31.67
CA ASP A 295 0.08 -0.77 -32.09
C ASP A 295 0.26 -2.20 -31.54
N ALA A 296 -0.26 -2.48 -30.34
CA ALA A 296 -0.17 -3.80 -29.69
C ALA A 296 -1.35 -4.73 -30.04
N THR A 297 -2.56 -4.18 -30.17
CA THR A 297 -3.82 -4.96 -30.26
C THR A 297 -4.38 -5.02 -31.69
N GLY A 298 -3.84 -4.22 -32.60
CA GLY A 298 -4.50 -3.90 -33.87
C GLY A 298 -5.58 -2.82 -33.72
N PRO A 299 -6.26 -2.45 -34.81
CA PRO A 299 -7.24 -1.37 -34.79
C PRO A 299 -8.39 -1.63 -33.81
N LEU A 300 -8.69 -0.66 -32.95
CA LEU A 300 -9.79 -0.77 -32.01
C LEU A 300 -11.13 -0.49 -32.71
N PRO A 301 -12.23 -1.15 -32.29
CA PRO A 301 -13.58 -0.77 -32.71
C PRO A 301 -13.89 0.69 -32.39
N GLU A 302 -14.75 1.32 -33.19
CA GLU A 302 -15.10 2.73 -32.99
C GLU A 302 -15.77 2.99 -31.63
N THR A 303 -16.55 2.03 -31.14
CA THR A 303 -17.14 2.07 -29.81
C THR A 303 -16.08 2.15 -28.71
N THR A 304 -14.99 1.40 -28.85
CA THR A 304 -13.87 1.40 -27.91
C THR A 304 -13.09 2.72 -27.98
N ARG A 305 -12.76 3.18 -29.19
CA ARG A 305 -12.08 4.48 -29.37
C ARG A 305 -12.90 5.64 -28.81
N SER A 306 -14.21 5.65 -29.07
CA SER A 306 -15.12 6.65 -28.53
C SER A 306 -15.19 6.62 -27.01
N CYS A 307 -15.24 5.43 -26.39
CA CYS A 307 -15.21 5.28 -24.93
C CYS A 307 -13.93 5.86 -24.32
N ILE A 308 -12.77 5.55 -24.91
CA ILE A 308 -11.47 6.06 -24.45
C ILE A 308 -11.39 7.58 -24.64
N ALA A 309 -11.78 8.09 -25.81
CA ALA A 309 -11.75 9.51 -26.13
C ALA A 309 -12.67 10.36 -25.24
N GLN A 310 -13.80 9.80 -24.82
CA GLN A 310 -14.75 10.43 -23.90
C GLN A 310 -14.38 10.23 -22.43
N GLU A 311 -13.31 9.48 -22.14
CA GLU A 311 -12.87 9.19 -20.78
C GLU A 311 -13.99 8.53 -19.94
N SER A 312 -14.86 7.74 -20.58
CA SER A 312 -16.14 7.30 -20.00
C SER A 312 -15.99 6.53 -18.68
N TYR A 313 -14.87 5.81 -18.50
CA TYR A 313 -14.57 5.04 -17.30
C TYR A 313 -13.47 5.65 -16.41
N VAL A 314 -13.06 6.90 -16.65
CA VAL A 314 -12.17 7.62 -15.71
C VAL A 314 -12.82 7.78 -14.33
N PRO A 315 -14.09 8.20 -14.18
CA PRO A 315 -14.76 8.25 -12.88
C PRO A 315 -14.84 6.88 -12.19
N PHE A 316 -15.05 5.82 -12.97
CA PHE A 316 -15.02 4.44 -12.48
C PHE A 316 -13.66 4.07 -11.89
N ALA A 317 -12.57 4.31 -12.62
CA ALA A 317 -11.22 4.00 -12.16
C ALA A 317 -10.86 4.71 -10.84
N ALA A 318 -11.25 5.98 -10.71
CA ALA A 318 -11.06 6.74 -9.47
C ALA A 318 -11.87 6.13 -8.30
N ALA A 319 -13.16 5.86 -8.50
CA ALA A 319 -14.02 5.27 -7.47
C ALA A 319 -13.57 3.86 -7.06
N LEU A 320 -13.11 3.05 -8.01
CA LEU A 320 -12.53 1.73 -7.73
C LEU A 320 -11.29 1.87 -6.82
N THR A 321 -10.41 2.83 -7.11
CA THR A 321 -9.20 3.07 -6.32
C THR A 321 -9.53 3.51 -4.89
N GLU A 322 -10.51 4.41 -4.73
CA GLU A 322 -11.03 4.80 -3.41
C GLU A 322 -11.57 3.60 -2.63
N TRP A 323 -12.36 2.74 -3.30
CA TRP A 323 -12.88 1.52 -2.68
C TRP A 323 -11.74 0.58 -2.26
N VAL A 324 -10.76 0.35 -3.14
CA VAL A 324 -9.61 -0.53 -2.87
C VAL A 324 -8.79 -0.07 -1.67
N PHE A 325 -8.61 1.24 -1.45
CA PHE A 325 -7.89 1.75 -0.27
C PHE A 325 -8.72 1.71 1.02
N ALA A 326 -10.04 1.73 0.91
CA ALA A 326 -10.94 1.69 2.06
C ALA A 326 -11.20 0.26 2.59
N HIS A 327 -10.81 -0.78 1.84
CA HIS A 327 -11.15 -2.16 2.15
C HIS A 327 -9.92 -3.08 2.14
N PRO A 328 -9.92 -4.17 2.94
CA PRO A 328 -8.91 -5.21 2.83
C PRO A 328 -8.95 -5.88 1.45
N VAL A 329 -7.80 -6.38 1.01
CA VAL A 329 -7.65 -7.19 -0.19
C VAL A 329 -8.58 -8.40 -0.10
N PRO A 330 -9.51 -8.56 -1.05
CA PRO A 330 -10.41 -9.71 -1.09
C PRO A 330 -9.65 -11.04 -1.10
N HIS A 331 -10.19 -12.01 -0.35
CA HIS A 331 -9.65 -13.36 -0.24
C HIS A 331 -8.20 -13.45 0.28
N ALA A 332 -7.67 -12.37 0.85
CA ALA A 332 -6.39 -12.43 1.57
C ALA A 332 -6.47 -13.35 2.78
N LYS A 333 -5.38 -14.07 3.06
CA LYS A 333 -5.25 -14.90 4.27
C LYS A 333 -5.06 -14.03 5.52
N ASP A 334 -4.38 -12.89 5.37
CA ASP A 334 -4.34 -11.85 6.39
C ASP A 334 -5.57 -10.93 6.20
N PRO A 335 -6.53 -10.91 7.14
CA PRO A 335 -7.73 -10.08 7.04
C PRO A 335 -7.44 -8.57 7.11
N GLY A 336 -6.24 -8.17 7.54
CA GLY A 336 -5.80 -6.78 7.59
C GLY A 336 -4.97 -6.34 6.38
N LEU A 337 -4.72 -7.22 5.41
CA LEU A 337 -3.94 -6.88 4.22
C LEU A 337 -4.70 -5.83 3.40
N GLY A 338 -4.21 -4.59 3.38
CA GLY A 338 -4.71 -3.53 2.51
C GLY A 338 -3.73 -3.20 1.39
N VAL A 339 -4.21 -2.50 0.37
CA VAL A 339 -3.35 -1.97 -0.70
C VAL A 339 -2.72 -0.66 -0.24
N SER A 340 -1.40 -0.66 -0.02
CA SER A 340 -0.64 0.52 0.42
C SER A 340 0.38 1.01 -0.61
N GLY A 341 0.54 0.28 -1.71
CA GLY A 341 1.45 0.60 -2.81
C GLY A 341 1.20 -0.31 -4.01
N THR A 342 1.83 0.03 -5.13
CA THR A 342 1.77 -0.75 -6.38
C THR A 342 3.18 -1.07 -6.89
N PRO A 343 3.40 -2.23 -7.53
CA PRO A 343 2.43 -3.31 -7.66
C PRO A 343 2.23 -4.03 -6.32
N LEU A 344 1.00 -4.45 -6.05
CA LEU A 344 0.73 -5.48 -5.04
C LEU A 344 0.24 -6.72 -5.77
N VAL A 345 0.95 -7.83 -5.62
CA VAL A 345 0.61 -9.12 -6.24
C VAL A 345 0.24 -10.09 -5.14
N VAL A 346 -0.94 -10.69 -5.22
CA VAL A 346 -1.48 -11.60 -4.20
C VAL A 346 -1.86 -12.93 -4.86
N VAL A 347 -1.21 -14.01 -4.42
CA VAL A 347 -1.42 -15.37 -4.96
C VAL A 347 -2.09 -16.21 -3.89
N ASN A 348 -3.31 -16.70 -4.16
CA ASN A 348 -4.10 -17.47 -3.20
C ASN A 348 -4.20 -16.80 -1.81
N GLY A 349 -4.39 -15.49 -1.82
CA GLY A 349 -4.51 -14.66 -0.62
C GLY A 349 -3.21 -14.33 0.10
N VAL A 350 -2.04 -14.68 -0.45
CA VAL A 350 -0.72 -14.37 0.13
C VAL A 350 -0.01 -13.33 -0.75
N PRO A 351 0.42 -12.18 -0.19
CA PRO A 351 1.14 -11.17 -0.96
C PRO A 351 2.55 -11.67 -1.31
N TYR A 352 2.98 -11.44 -2.55
CA TYR A 352 4.35 -11.68 -2.98
C TYR A 352 5.29 -10.71 -2.25
N PRO A 353 6.28 -11.22 -1.48
CA PRO A 353 7.13 -10.37 -0.66
C PRO A 353 8.43 -9.93 -1.37
N GLY A 354 8.68 -10.42 -2.59
CA GLY A 354 9.95 -10.25 -3.28
C GLY A 354 10.02 -8.98 -4.14
N ASP A 355 11.17 -8.82 -4.77
CA ASP A 355 11.39 -7.73 -5.74
C ASP A 355 10.47 -7.92 -6.95
N PRO A 356 9.68 -6.90 -7.34
CA PRO A 356 8.88 -6.91 -8.57
C PRO A 356 9.66 -7.30 -9.83
N ALA A 357 10.96 -6.97 -9.90
CA ALA A 357 11.81 -7.29 -11.06
C ALA A 357 12.41 -8.71 -11.03
N ASP A 358 12.22 -9.48 -9.95
CA ASP A 358 12.78 -10.84 -9.83
C ASP A 358 11.78 -11.91 -10.27
N ALA A 359 11.75 -12.16 -11.58
CA ALA A 359 10.93 -13.21 -12.21
C ALA A 359 11.14 -14.61 -11.59
N ARG A 360 12.37 -14.92 -11.20
CA ARG A 360 12.72 -16.23 -10.65
C ARG A 360 12.14 -16.38 -9.24
N ALA A 361 12.26 -15.36 -8.41
CA ALA A 361 11.65 -15.33 -7.09
C ALA A 361 10.12 -15.39 -7.18
N PHE A 362 9.52 -14.68 -8.15
CA PHE A 362 8.08 -14.76 -8.37
C PHE A 362 7.63 -16.16 -8.79
N ARG A 363 8.30 -16.81 -9.76
CA ARG A 363 7.99 -18.20 -10.15
C ARG A 363 8.17 -19.19 -8.99
N ALA A 364 9.21 -19.01 -8.17
CA ALA A 364 9.40 -19.83 -6.97
C ALA A 364 8.28 -19.61 -5.94
N PHE A 365 7.81 -18.38 -5.80
CA PHE A 365 6.68 -18.03 -4.93
C PHE A 365 5.37 -18.67 -5.41
N LEU A 366 5.10 -18.67 -6.72
CA LEU A 366 3.95 -19.39 -7.30
C LEU A 366 3.94 -20.87 -6.91
N ALA A 367 5.07 -21.56 -7.04
CA ALA A 367 5.20 -22.95 -6.64
C ALA A 367 4.94 -23.16 -5.14
N GLN A 368 5.41 -22.25 -4.27
CA GLN A 368 5.13 -22.29 -2.83
C GLN A 368 3.64 -22.11 -2.52
N GLN A 369 2.91 -21.35 -3.34
CA GLN A 369 1.46 -21.16 -3.22
C GLN A 369 0.64 -22.24 -3.94
N GLY A 370 1.29 -23.29 -4.44
CA GLY A 370 0.65 -24.42 -5.12
C GLY A 370 0.30 -24.16 -6.59
N VAL A 371 0.78 -23.07 -7.18
CA VAL A 371 0.65 -22.77 -8.62
C VAL A 371 1.89 -23.33 -9.32
N MET A 372 1.78 -24.56 -9.82
CA MET A 372 2.88 -25.27 -10.46
C MET A 372 2.85 -25.06 -11.97
N LEU A 373 3.93 -24.51 -12.53
CA LEU A 373 4.15 -24.41 -13.97
C LEU A 373 5.08 -25.52 -14.42
N THR A 374 4.65 -26.26 -15.44
CA THR A 374 5.42 -27.32 -16.10
C THR A 374 6.63 -26.79 -16.86
#